data_AF-X0X0Z5-F1
#
_entry.id   AF-X0X0Z5-F1
#
_cell.length_a   1.000
_cell.length_b   1.000
_cell.length_c   1.000
_cell.angle_alpha   90.00
_cell.angle_beta   90.00
_cell.angle_gamma   90.00
#
_symmetry.space_group_name_H-M   'P 1'
#
loop_
_entity.id
_entity.type
_entity.pdbx_description
1 polymer ?
#
loop_
_entity_poly.entity_id
_entity_poly.type
_entity_poly.pdbx_seq_one_letter_code
_entity_poly.pdbx_strand_id
1 'polypeptide(L)'
;FTVAEGIAVTKPVRGKQILDAVRKSGGYFIIVEENEIAEALNEMSRKGLYIEPTSAAAIAGLKKYIQNDNPEELIVSVLTGHGLKSRE
;
A
#
# COMPACT_ATOMS: atom_id res chain seq x y z
N PHE A 1 8.57 13.50 -3.48
CA PHE A 1 7.40 14.00 -2.71
C PHE A 1 6.31 12.97 -2.88
N THR A 2 5.59 12.62 -1.81
CA THR A 2 4.45 11.71 -1.87
C THR A 2 3.34 12.17 -0.93
N VAL A 3 2.07 11.99 -1.33
CA VAL A 3 0.88 12.20 -0.49
C VAL A 3 0.81 11.21 0.68
N ALA A 4 1.49 10.06 0.56
CA ALA A 4 1.59 9.06 1.60
C ALA A 4 2.73 9.38 2.59
N GLU A 5 2.54 10.44 3.39
CA GLU A 5 3.57 10.97 4.31
C GLU A 5 4.18 9.89 5.22
N GLY A 6 3.38 8.93 5.70
CA GLY A 6 3.83 7.85 6.58
C GLY A 6 4.89 6.93 5.97
N ILE A 7 5.07 6.95 4.65
CA ILE A 7 6.10 6.19 3.92
C ILE A 7 7.03 7.09 3.11
N ALA A 8 7.05 8.40 3.36
CA ALA A 8 7.98 9.35 2.74
C ALA A 8 9.41 9.21 3.32
N VAL A 9 10.00 8.03 3.20
CA VAL A 9 11.27 7.63 3.83
C VAL A 9 12.31 7.30 2.76
N THR A 10 13.33 8.15 2.62
CA THR A 10 14.41 7.96 1.65
C THR A 10 15.43 6.91 2.08
N LYS A 11 15.62 6.73 3.40
CA LYS A 11 16.58 5.76 3.97
C LYS A 11 15.95 4.99 5.13
N PRO A 12 15.29 3.84 4.86
CA PRO A 12 14.61 3.07 5.89
C PRO A 12 15.58 2.53 6.94
N VAL A 13 15.35 2.85 8.21
CA VAL A 13 16.17 2.38 9.35
C VAL A 13 16.27 0.86 9.38
N ARG A 14 15.20 0.16 8.98
CA ARG A 14 15.09 -1.30 8.96
C ARG A 14 15.31 -1.91 7.57
N GLY A 15 15.95 -1.19 6.64
CA GLY A 15 16.09 -1.60 5.23
C GLY A 15 16.64 -3.02 5.03
N LYS A 16 17.66 -3.43 5.79
CA LYS A 16 18.19 -4.80 5.74
C LYS A 16 17.13 -5.85 6.10
N GLN A 17 16.36 -5.61 7.17
CA GLN A 17 15.30 -6.53 7.61
C GLN A 17 14.18 -6.65 6.57
N ILE A 18 13.83 -5.54 5.91
CA ILE A 18 12.84 -5.52 4.84
C ILE A 18 13.29 -6.38 3.66
N LEU A 19 14.53 -6.19 3.19
CA LEU A 19 15.10 -7.00 2.09
C LEU A 19 15.19 -8.48 2.43
N ASP A 20 15.58 -8.81 3.66
CA ASP A 20 15.67 -10.20 4.11
C ASP A 20 14.29 -10.88 4.20
N ALA A 21 13.26 -10.15 4.67
CA ALA A 21 11.89 -10.66 4.74
C ALA A 21 11.32 -10.97 3.34
N VAL A 22 11.48 -10.04 2.39
CA VAL A 22 11.00 -10.22 1.01
C VAL A 22 11.70 -11.39 0.31
N ARG A 23 13.03 -11.55 0.50
CA ARG A 23 13.77 -12.69 -0.04
C ARG A 23 13.32 -14.02 0.55
N LYS A 24 13.12 -14.09 1.87
CA LYS A 24 12.68 -15.31 2.57
C LYS A 24 11.28 -15.74 2.16
N SER A 25 10.39 -14.79 1.87
CA SER A 25 9.03 -15.09 1.42
C SER A 25 8.94 -15.38 -0.08
N GLY A 26 10.02 -15.21 -0.86
CA GLY A 26 9.98 -15.24 -2.33
C GLY A 26 9.14 -14.10 -2.92
N GLY A 27 8.90 -13.04 -2.17
CA GLY A 27 8.07 -11.91 -2.60
C GLY A 27 8.86 -10.87 -3.39
N TYR A 28 8.21 -9.75 -3.68
CA TYR A 28 8.80 -8.63 -4.38
C TYR A 28 8.20 -7.29 -3.95
N PHE A 29 8.82 -6.19 -4.38
CA PHE A 29 8.32 -4.84 -4.14
C PHE A 29 7.51 -4.38 -5.35
N ILE A 30 6.38 -3.73 -5.09
CA ILE A 30 5.56 -3.07 -6.11
C ILE A 30 5.70 -1.57 -5.91
N ILE A 31 5.99 -0.85 -6.99
CA ILE A 31 6.04 0.61 -7.01
C ILE A 31 4.68 1.13 -7.45
N VAL A 32 4.20 2.16 -6.75
CA VAL A 32 2.94 2.85 -7.06
C VAL A 32 3.18 4.34 -7.21
N GLU A 33 2.43 4.96 -8.10
CA GLU A 33 2.44 6.37 -8.41
C GLU A 33 1.39 7.12 -7.57
N GLU A 34 1.56 8.43 -7.44
CA GLU A 34 0.70 9.29 -6.62
C GLU A 34 -0.79 9.22 -7.01
N ASN A 35 -1.09 9.17 -8.31
CA ASN A 35 -2.46 9.07 -8.80
C ASN A 35 -3.10 7.73 -8.42
N GLU A 36 -2.32 6.65 -8.37
CA GLU A 36 -2.82 5.32 -8.01
C GLU A 36 -3.16 5.24 -6.52
N ILE A 37 -2.40 5.94 -5.67
CA ILE A 37 -2.71 6.11 -4.25
C ILE A 37 -4.03 6.87 -4.09
N ALA A 38 -4.21 7.98 -4.81
CA ALA A 38 -5.43 8.78 -4.75
C ALA A 38 -6.66 8.02 -5.27
N GLU A 39 -6.52 7.24 -6.35
CA GLU A 39 -7.58 6.38 -6.87
C GLU A 39 -7.97 5.29 -5.87
N ALA A 40 -6.98 4.62 -5.27
CA ALA A 40 -7.21 3.60 -4.24
C ALA A 40 -7.91 4.18 -3.00
N LEU A 41 -7.52 5.37 -2.56
CA LEU A 41 -8.15 6.06 -1.43
C LEU A 41 -9.64 6.34 -1.68
N ASN A 42 -9.96 6.88 -2.86
CA ASN A 42 -11.33 7.16 -3.28
C ASN A 42 -12.16 5.88 -3.40
N GLU A 43 -11.59 4.83 -3.98
CA GLU A 43 -12.25 3.53 -4.14
C GLU A 43 -12.59 2.90 -2.78
N MET A 44 -11.63 2.87 -1.85
CA MET A 44 -11.83 2.31 -0.52
C MET A 44 -12.87 3.10 0.28
N SER A 45 -12.86 4.42 0.15
CA SER A 45 -13.87 5.29 0.77
C SER A 45 -15.28 4.99 0.26
N ARG A 46 -15.44 4.77 -1.06
CA ARG A 46 -16.72 4.35 -1.66
C ARG A 46 -17.17 2.96 -1.21
N LYS A 47 -16.23 2.11 -0.78
CA LYS A 47 -16.49 0.78 -0.18
C LYS A 47 -16.74 0.83 1.33
N GLY A 48 -16.80 2.03 1.94
CA GLY A 48 -17.05 2.22 3.37
C GLY A 48 -15.81 2.10 4.26
N LEU A 49 -14.61 2.09 3.68
CA LEU A 49 -13.34 2.02 4.39
C LEU A 49 -12.61 3.36 4.28
N TYR A 50 -12.73 4.17 5.34
CA TYR A 50 -12.04 5.46 5.42
C TYR A 50 -10.63 5.29 5.99
N ILE A 51 -9.64 5.24 5.10
CA ILE A 51 -8.23 4.94 5.39
C ILE A 51 -7.34 6.16 5.11
N GLU A 52 -6.11 6.19 5.64
CA GLU A 52 -5.14 7.24 5.31
C GLU A 52 -4.41 6.95 3.97
N PRO A 53 -3.78 7.94 3.32
CA PRO A 53 -3.04 7.75 2.05
C PRO A 53 -1.96 6.66 2.10
N THR A 54 -1.24 6.51 3.21
CA THR A 54 -0.24 5.44 3.41
C THR A 54 -0.84 4.05 3.31
N SER A 55 -2.06 3.85 3.85
CA SER A 55 -2.77 2.58 3.72
C SER A 55 -3.27 2.36 2.30
N ALA A 56 -3.69 3.43 1.61
CA ALA A 56 -4.12 3.36 0.22
C ALA A 56 -2.98 2.93 -0.72
N ALA A 57 -1.71 3.22 -0.42
CA ALA A 57 -0.57 2.74 -1.20
C ALA A 57 -0.48 1.21 -1.26
N ALA A 58 -0.81 0.50 -0.17
CA ALA A 58 -0.86 -0.96 -0.18
C ALA A 58 -2.00 -1.50 -1.08
N ILE A 59 -3.14 -0.81 -1.13
CA ILE A 59 -4.26 -1.16 -1.99
C ILE A 59 -3.95 -0.86 -3.46
N ALA A 60 -3.29 0.26 -3.76
CA ALA A 60 -2.81 0.56 -5.11
C ALA A 60 -1.84 -0.53 -5.60
N GLY A 61 -0.93 -0.98 -4.73
CA GLY A 61 0.01 -2.08 -5.04
C GLY A 61 -0.73 -3.40 -5.27
N LEU A 62 -1.73 -3.70 -4.43
CA LEU A 62 -2.58 -4.88 -4.59
C LEU A 62 -3.32 -4.86 -5.94
N LYS A 63 -3.86 -3.71 -6.36
CA LYS A 63 -4.53 -3.57 -7.66
C LYS A 63 -3.60 -3.88 -8.83
N LYS A 64 -2.31 -3.53 -8.75
CA LYS A 64 -1.31 -3.92 -9.75
C LYS A 64 -0.99 -5.42 -9.71
N TYR A 65 -0.90 -5.97 -8.50
CA TYR A 65 -0.64 -7.40 -8.29
C TYR A 65 -1.72 -8.26 -8.96
N ILE A 66 -2.99 -8.02 -8.64
CA ILE A 66 -4.11 -8.87 -9.05
C ILE A 66 -4.46 -8.80 -10.55
N GLN A 67 -3.88 -7.90 -11.34
CA GLN A 67 -4.23 -7.75 -12.76
C GLN A 67 -3.95 -9.00 -13.61
N ASN A 68 -3.12 -9.94 -13.12
CA ASN A 68 -2.73 -11.14 -13.85
C ASN A 68 -2.90 -12.45 -13.06
N ASP A 69 -3.55 -12.42 -11.89
CA ASP A 69 -3.48 -13.53 -10.93
C ASP A 69 -4.73 -14.41 -10.82
N ASN A 70 -4.52 -15.53 -10.12
CA ASN A 70 -5.49 -16.59 -9.85
C ASN A 70 -6.66 -16.06 -8.98
N PRO A 71 -7.92 -16.15 -9.44
CA PRO A 71 -9.09 -15.70 -8.67
C PRO A 71 -9.30 -16.43 -7.33
N GLU A 72 -8.65 -17.59 -7.13
CA GLU A 72 -8.72 -18.36 -5.88
C GLU A 72 -7.66 -17.96 -4.84
N GLU A 73 -6.79 -16.98 -5.15
CA GLU A 73 -5.76 -16.56 -4.20
C GLU A 73 -6.35 -15.75 -3.03
N LEU A 74 -6.05 -16.19 -1.80
CA LEU A 74 -6.40 -15.45 -0.59
C LEU A 74 -5.34 -14.40 -0.28
N ILE A 75 -5.71 -13.13 -0.41
CA ILE A 75 -4.81 -12.01 -0.14
C ILE A 75 -5.26 -11.24 1.11
N VAL A 76 -4.32 -10.98 2.02
CA VAL A 76 -4.52 -10.14 3.20
C VAL A 76 -3.69 -8.87 3.05
N SER A 77 -4.35 -7.71 3.08
CA SER A 77 -3.68 -6.40 3.08
C SER A 77 -3.85 -5.70 4.42
N VAL A 78 -2.80 -4.99 4.85
CA VAL A 78 -2.78 -4.27 6.13
C VAL A 78 -3.10 -2.80 5.89
N LEU A 79 -4.19 -2.33 6.51
CA LEU A 79 -4.54 -0.91 6.57
C LEU A 79 -3.92 -0.32 7.84
N THR A 80 -2.77 0.35 7.69
CA THR A 80 -1.94 0.85 8.79
C THR A 80 -2.52 2.04 9.55
N GLY A 81 -3.47 2.76 8.96
CA GLY A 81 -4.06 3.95 9.56
C GLY A 81 -5.44 4.28 9.05
N HIS A 82 -6.22 4.93 9.91
CA HIS A 82 -7.57 5.39 9.60
C HIS A 82 -7.55 6.79 8.98
N GLY A 83 -8.54 7.11 8.14
CA GLY A 83 -8.62 8.37 7.40
C GLY A 83 -8.68 9.62 8.29
N LEU A 84 -9.14 9.50 9.55
CA LEU A 84 -9.12 10.65 10.49
C LEU A 84 -7.71 11.12 10.89
N LYS A 85 -6.64 10.40 10.52
CA LYS A 85 -5.25 10.85 10.72
C LYS A 85 -4.84 11.89 9.67
N SER A 86 -5.34 11.73 8.44
CA SER A 86 -5.15 12.74 7.38
C SER A 86 -6.05 13.94 7.69
N ARG A 87 -5.47 15.14 7.68
CA ARG A 87 -6.14 16.41 8.01
C ARG A 87 -6.81 17.08 6.80
N GLU A 88 -7.16 16.30 5.79
CA GLU A 88 -7.77 16.76 4.53
C GLU A 88 -9.16 16.16 4.35
#